data_AF-A0A353N6M5-F1
#
_entry.id   AF-A0A353N6M5-F1
#
_cell.length_a   1.000
_cell.length_b   1.000
_cell.length_c   1.000
_cell.angle_alpha   90.00
_cell.angle_beta   90.00
_cell.angle_gamma   90.00
#
_symmetry.space_group_name_H-M   'P 1'
#
loop_
_entity.id
_entity.type
_entity.pdbx_description
1 polymer ?
#
loop_
_entity_poly.entity_id
_entity_poly.type
_entity_poly.pdbx_seq_one_letter_code
_entity_poly.pdbx_strand_id
1 'polypeptide(L)' 'ELKAKADRVVGKPEPIKVKDKIVGLVKYRDGSVIDVIRQVKEVL' A
#
# COMPACT_ATOMS: atom_id res chain seq x y z
N GLU A 1 -5.34 -19.81 -2.12
CA GLU A 1 -6.79 -19.94 -1.84
C GLU A 1 -7.35 -18.86 -0.91
N LEU A 2 -6.65 -18.51 0.17
CA LEU A 2 -7.14 -17.55 1.18
C LEU A 2 -7.54 -16.18 0.61
N LYS A 3 -6.73 -15.60 -0.28
CA LYS A 3 -7.06 -14.33 -0.95
C LYS A 3 -8.40 -14.39 -1.68
N ALA A 4 -8.64 -15.46 -2.45
CA ALA A 4 -9.88 -15.63 -3.20
C ALA A 4 -11.10 -15.78 -2.26
N LYS A 5 -10.91 -16.41 -1.09
CA LYS A 5 -11.96 -16.48 -0.05
C LYS A 5 -12.26 -15.10 0.54
N ALA A 6 -11.24 -14.29 0.84
CA ALA A 6 -11.42 -12.93 1.33
C ALA A 6 -12.16 -12.05 0.30
N ASP A 7 -11.70 -12.06 -0.95
CA ASP A 7 -12.30 -11.30 -2.05
C ASP A 7 -13.79 -11.67 -2.27
N ARG A 8 -14.22 -12.90 -1.94
CA ARG A 8 -15.64 -13.32 -2.02
C ARG A 8 -16.51 -12.79 -0.89
N VAL A 9 -15.95 -12.57 0.30
CA VAL A 9 -16.71 -12.13 1.48
C VAL A 9 -16.91 -10.62 1.47
N VAL A 10 -15.85 -9.87 1.15
CA VAL A 10 -15.86 -8.38 1.24
C VAL A 10 -15.73 -7.68 -0.12
N GLY A 11 -15.58 -8.43 -1.21
CA GLY A 11 -15.30 -7.87 -2.54
C GLY A 11 -13.82 -7.53 -2.75
N LYS A 12 -13.52 -6.96 -3.93
CA LYS A 12 -12.20 -6.40 -4.22
C LYS A 12 -12.14 -4.94 -3.75
N PRO A 13 -11.13 -4.54 -2.96
CA PRO A 13 -11.03 -3.17 -2.48
C PRO A 13 -10.72 -2.20 -3.63
N GLU A 14 -11.28 -0.99 -3.55
CA GLU A 14 -10.89 0.12 -4.42
C GLU A 14 -9.45 0.57 -4.09
N PRO A 15 -8.58 0.78 -5.10
CA PRO A 15 -7.22 1.26 -4.84
C PRO A 15 -7.17 2.64 -4.17
N ILE A 16 -6.29 2.79 -3.18
CA ILE A 16 -6.05 4.08 -2.51
C ILE A 16 -5.30 5.01 -3.47
N LYS A 17 -5.81 6.23 -3.64
CA LYS A 17 -5.14 7.26 -4.44
C LYS A 17 -4.00 7.90 -3.64
N VAL A 18 -2.80 7.87 -4.20
CA VAL A 18 -1.59 8.46 -3.60
C VAL A 18 -1.05 9.60 -4.47
N LYS A 19 -0.30 10.52 -3.86
CA LYS A 19 0.49 11.56 -4.54
C LYS A 19 1.91 11.04 -4.80
N ASP A 20 2.67 11.77 -5.62
CA ASP A 20 4.05 11.39 -5.94
C ASP A 20 5.04 11.61 -4.79
N LYS A 21 4.68 12.46 -3.81
CA LYS A 21 5.52 12.76 -2.66
C LYS A 21 5.76 11.51 -1.81
N ILE A 22 7.04 11.15 -1.66
CA ILE A 22 7.48 10.10 -0.72
C ILE A 22 7.53 10.70 0.69
N VAL A 23 6.94 9.99 1.65
CA VAL A 23 6.86 10.39 3.07
C VAL A 23 7.59 9.43 4.00
N GLY A 24 8.03 8.27 3.51
CA GLY A 24 8.79 7.30 4.29
C GLY A 24 9.56 6.32 3.40
N LEU A 25 10.65 5.78 3.95
CA LEU A 25 11.45 4.72 3.34
C LEU A 25 11.36 3.46 4.20
N VAL A 26 11.12 2.33 3.56
CA VAL A 26 11.17 1.02 4.22
C VAL A 26 12.53 0.41 3.91
N LYS A 27 13.35 0.29 4.95
CA LYS A 27 14.66 -0.37 4.86
C LYS A 27 14.57 -1.80 5.35
N TYR A 28 15.25 -2.69 4.66
CA TYR A 28 15.49 -4.04 5.14
C TYR A 28 16.62 -4.06 6.18
N ARG A 29 16.77 -5.20 6.84
CA ARG A 29 17.73 -5.37 7.94
C ARG A 29 19.19 -5.10 7.52
N ASP A 30 19.51 -5.36 6.26
CA ASP A 30 20.82 -5.11 5.66
C ASP A 30 21.04 -3.63 5.26
N GLY A 31 20.04 -2.77 5.48
CA GLY A 31 20.09 -1.35 5.13
C GLY A 31 19.62 -1.02 3.71
N SER A 32 19.33 -2.03 2.87
CA SER A 32 18.77 -1.82 1.53
C SER A 32 17.37 -1.21 1.60
N VAL A 33 17.03 -0.36 0.63
CA VAL A 33 15.66 0.19 0.52
C VAL A 33 14.83 -0.79 -0.29
N ILE A 34 13.76 -1.30 0.32
CA ILE A 34 12.88 -2.30 -0.30
C ILE A 34 11.52 -1.74 -0.70
N ASP A 35 11.10 -0.63 -0.10
CA ASP A 35 9.84 0.03 -0.45
C ASP A 35 9.83 1.51 -0.03
N VAL A 36 8.86 2.26 -0.55
CA VAL A 36 8.63 3.67 -0.23
C VAL A 36 7.16 3.91 0.11
N ILE A 37 6.92 4.68 1.17
CA ILE A 37 5.58 5.09 1.56
C ILE A 37 5.27 6.41 0.86
N ARG A 38 4.19 6.45 0.07
CA ARG A 38 3.72 7.63 -0.65
C ARG A 38 2.62 8.36 0.13
N GLN A 39 2.57 9.68 -0.01
CA GLN A 39 1.55 10.50 0.62
C GLN A 39 0.16 10.13 0.09
N VAL A 40 -0.79 9.87 1.00
CA VAL A 40 -2.20 9.63 0.63
C VAL A 40 -2.81 10.92 0.08
N LYS A 41 -3.60 10.81 -0.99
CA LYS A 41 -4.41 11.93 -1.48
C LYS A 41 -5.61 12.09 -0.55
N GLU A 42 -5.80 13.29 0.01
CA GLU A 42 -6.98 13.57 0.85
C GLU A 42 -8.26 13.26 0.08
N VAL A 43 -9.12 12.49 0.73
CA VAL A 43 -10.48 12.21 0.28
C VAL A 43 -11.35 13.07 1.17
N LEU A 44 -11.96 14.12 0.60
CA LEU A 44 -13.00 14.90 1.25
C LEU A 44 -14.29 14.09 1.30
#